data_AF-A0A7J2R9R0-F1
#
_entry.id   AF-A0A7J2R9R0-F1
#
_cell.length_a   1.000
_cell.length_b   1.000
_cell.length_c   1.000
_cell.angle_alpha   90.00
_cell.angle_beta   90.00
_cell.angle_gamma   90.00
#
_symmetry.space_group_name_H-M   'P 1'
#
loop_
_entity.id
_entity.type
_entity.pdbx_description
1 polymer ?
#
loop_
_entity_poly.entity_id
_entity_poly.type
_entity_poly.pdbx_seq_one_letter_code
_entity_poly.pdbx_strand_id
1 'polypeptide(L)'
;MNIDSKNFEKYDEITSLDEFIDMHEEPALNYINPVDEFKGHCSNIQTWFENGYNTQILHSNLSFPLLKALSRTDDPQVSKIFKEDILIFLELKRN
;
A
#
# COMPACT_ATOMS: atom_id res chain seq x y z
N MET A 1 -15.90 11.96 -16.12
CA MET A 1 -15.51 12.07 -14.70
C MET A 1 -15.94 13.44 -14.22
N ASN A 2 -16.76 13.52 -13.18
CA ASN A 2 -17.16 14.77 -12.56
C ASN A 2 -16.32 14.91 -11.28
N ILE A 3 -15.22 15.65 -11.36
CA ILE A 3 -14.36 15.91 -10.19
C ILE A 3 -15.00 17.10 -9.47
N ASP A 4 -15.52 16.88 -8.27
CA ASP A 4 -16.07 17.95 -7.45
C ASP A 4 -14.92 18.85 -6.98
N SER A 5 -14.81 20.01 -7.62
CA SER A 5 -13.66 20.93 -7.52
C SER A 5 -13.62 21.72 -6.21
N LYS A 6 -14.41 21.34 -5.21
CA LYS A 6 -14.69 22.18 -4.04
C LYS A 6 -13.74 21.98 -2.85
N ASN A 7 -12.81 21.03 -2.89
CA ASN A 7 -11.91 20.73 -1.76
C ASN A 7 -10.46 20.48 -2.19
N PHE A 8 -9.93 21.24 -3.16
CA PHE A 8 -8.53 21.10 -3.59
C PHE A 8 -7.52 21.30 -2.45
N GLU A 9 -7.80 22.23 -1.52
CA GLU A 9 -6.93 22.49 -0.36
C GLU A 9 -6.74 21.28 0.56
N LYS A 10 -7.69 20.33 0.60
CA LYS A 10 -7.59 19.10 1.41
C LYS A 10 -6.65 18.07 0.79
N TYR A 11 -6.47 18.10 -0.53
CA TYR A 11 -5.63 17.14 -1.25
C TYR A 11 -4.17 17.58 -1.31
N ASP A 12 -3.88 18.87 -1.10
CA ASP A 12 -2.51 19.42 -1.03
C ASP A 12 -1.73 18.88 0.18
N GLU A 13 -2.42 18.38 1.22
CA GLU A 13 -1.81 17.79 2.41
C GLU A 13 -1.55 16.27 2.27
N ILE A 14 -2.11 15.62 1.24
CA ILE A 14 -2.00 14.17 1.09
C ILE A 14 -0.66 13.83 0.47
N THR A 15 0.11 13.04 1.20
CA THR A 15 1.48 12.67 0.81
C THR A 15 1.57 11.31 0.11
N SER A 16 0.50 10.52 0.13
CA SER A 16 0.49 9.18 -0.48
C SER A 16 -0.91 8.72 -0.92
N LEU A 17 -0.93 7.76 -1.85
CA LEU A 17 -2.17 7.12 -2.30
C LEU A 17 -2.92 6.41 -1.16
N ASP A 18 -2.18 5.80 -0.24
CA ASP A 18 -2.73 5.11 0.92
C ASP A 18 -3.44 6.08 1.87
N GLU A 19 -2.84 7.24 2.14
CA GLU A 19 -3.46 8.31 2.95
C GLU A 19 -4.75 8.84 2.30
N PHE A 20 -4.78 8.93 0.97
CA PHE A 20 -6.01 9.24 0.25
C PHE A 20 -7.07 8.15 0.42
N ILE A 21 -6.69 6.88 0.31
CA ILE A 21 -7.59 5.73 0.47
C ILE A 21 -8.17 5.74 1.89
N ASP A 22 -7.34 5.78 2.92
CA ASP A 22 -7.78 5.79 4.33
C ASP A 22 -8.76 6.94 4.64
N MET A 23 -8.56 8.11 4.03
CA MET A 23 -9.42 9.29 4.22
C MET A 23 -10.79 9.18 3.52
N HIS A 24 -10.86 8.38 2.46
CA HIS A 24 -12.05 8.22 1.61
C HIS A 24 -12.65 6.81 1.67
N GLU A 25 -12.08 5.93 2.49
CA GLU A 25 -12.61 4.61 2.76
C GLU A 25 -13.85 4.77 3.63
N GLU A 26 -15.00 4.81 2.97
CA GLU A 26 -16.28 4.67 3.66
C GLU A 26 -16.28 3.31 4.37
N PRO A 27 -16.61 3.24 5.67
CA PRO A 27 -16.65 1.98 6.38
C PRO A 27 -17.54 1.03 5.61
N ALA A 28 -16.98 -0.11 5.18
CA ALA A 28 -17.65 -1.04 4.30
C ALA A 28 -18.99 -1.48 4.92
N LEU A 29 -20.09 -0.87 4.49
CA LEU A 29 -21.45 -1.26 4.88
C LEU A 29 -21.86 -2.61 4.26
N ASN A 30 -20.99 -3.19 3.43
CA ASN A 30 -21.20 -4.48 2.80
C ASN A 30 -20.54 -5.57 3.64
N TYR A 31 -21.36 -6.35 4.35
CA TYR A 31 -20.92 -7.59 4.96
C TYR A 31 -20.31 -8.50 3.88
N ILE A 32 -19.01 -8.81 4.03
CA ILE A 32 -18.32 -9.83 3.25
C ILE A 32 -18.18 -11.06 4.14
N ASN A 33 -18.43 -12.25 3.58
CA ASN A 33 -18.17 -13.49 4.32
C ASN A 33 -16.67 -13.59 4.65
N PRO A 34 -16.29 -13.89 5.91
CA PRO A 34 -14.88 -14.00 6.32
C PRO A 34 -14.02 -14.91 5.42
N VAL A 35 -14.60 -15.97 4.84
CA VAL A 35 -13.89 -16.87 3.93
C VAL A 35 -13.53 -16.19 2.62
N ASP A 36 -14.43 -15.36 2.08
CA ASP A 36 -14.21 -14.68 0.81
C ASP A 36 -13.33 -13.45 0.99
N GLU A 37 -13.45 -12.74 2.12
CA GLU A 37 -12.52 -11.71 2.55
C GLU A 37 -11.09 -12.27 2.67
N PHE A 38 -10.93 -13.42 3.34
CA PHE A 38 -9.64 -14.09 3.48
C PHE A 38 -9.03 -14.46 2.12
N LYS A 39 -9.82 -15.02 1.19
CA LYS A 39 -9.35 -15.32 -0.17
C LYS A 39 -8.93 -14.06 -0.91
N GLY A 40 -9.67 -12.96 -0.75
CA GLY A 40 -9.33 -11.66 -1.31
C GLY A 40 -7.96 -11.19 -0.82
N HIS A 41 -7.73 -11.22 0.50
CA HIS A 41 -6.43 -10.88 1.08
C HIS A 41 -5.30 -11.79 0.58
N CYS A 42 -5.50 -13.11 0.50
CA CYS A 42 -4.50 -14.02 -0.05
C CYS A 42 -4.16 -13.70 -1.51
N SER A 43 -5.17 -13.37 -2.32
CA SER A 43 -5.00 -13.02 -3.73
C SER A 43 -4.23 -11.71 -3.90
N ASN A 44 -4.49 -10.72 -3.04
CA ASN A 44 -3.75 -9.45 -3.03
C ASN A 44 -2.27 -9.67 -2.66
N ILE A 45 -1.98 -10.51 -1.65
CA ILE A 45 -0.60 -10.84 -1.25
C ILE A 45 0.12 -11.64 -2.35
N GLN A 46 -0.57 -12.60 -2.99
CA GLN A 46 -0.03 -13.36 -4.12
C GLN A 46 0.35 -12.41 -5.28
N THR A 47 -0.56 -11.51 -5.65
CA THR A 47 -0.34 -10.54 -6.73
C THR A 47 0.83 -9.61 -6.41
N TRP A 48 0.93 -9.15 -5.15
CA TRP A 48 2.05 -8.36 -4.68
C TRP A 48 3.40 -9.08 -4.82
N PHE A 49 3.47 -10.36 -4.44
CA PHE A 49 4.66 -11.20 -4.63
C PHE A 49 5.00 -11.40 -6.11
N GLU A 50 4.03 -11.78 -6.94
CA GLU A 50 4.21 -12.05 -8.37
C GLU A 50 4.68 -10.83 -9.16
N ASN A 51 4.35 -9.63 -8.68
CA ASN A 51 4.79 -8.36 -9.25
C ASN A 51 6.10 -7.84 -8.61
N GLY A 52 6.90 -8.74 -8.03
CA GLY A 52 8.22 -8.41 -7.49
C GLY A 52 8.14 -7.47 -6.31
N TYR A 53 7.19 -7.70 -5.41
CA TYR A 53 6.99 -6.95 -4.17
C TYR A 53 6.70 -5.45 -4.33
N ASN A 54 6.14 -5.03 -5.47
CA ASN A 54 5.78 -3.63 -5.74
C ASN A 54 4.85 -3.06 -4.64
N THR A 55 5.34 -2.12 -3.84
CA THR A 55 4.65 -1.52 -2.69
C THR A 55 3.42 -0.70 -3.06
N GLN A 56 3.18 -0.42 -4.34
CA GLN A 56 1.95 0.25 -4.83
C GLN A 56 0.76 -0.71 -5.00
N ILE A 57 0.99 -2.04 -4.96
CA ILE A 57 -0.06 -3.06 -5.16
C ILE A 57 -0.76 -3.42 -3.85
N LEU A 58 -0.01 -3.41 -2.75
CA LEU A 58 -0.49 -3.73 -1.42
C LEU A 58 -0.30 -2.52 -0.53
N HIS A 59 -1.36 -2.11 0.15
CA HIS A 59 -1.37 -0.96 1.05
C HIS A 59 -0.15 -0.96 2.00
N SER A 60 0.44 0.21 2.20
CA SER A 60 1.70 0.40 2.95
C SER A 60 1.67 -0.17 4.37
N ASN A 61 0.50 -0.16 5.01
CA ASN A 61 0.31 -0.77 6.33
C ASN A 61 0.62 -2.28 6.37
N LEU A 62 0.64 -2.95 5.23
CA LEU A 62 0.97 -4.37 5.08
C LEU A 62 2.25 -4.58 4.26
N SER A 63 2.44 -3.88 3.14
CA SER A 63 3.59 -4.10 2.26
C SER A 63 4.93 -3.82 2.94
N PHE A 64 5.06 -2.73 3.70
CA PHE A 64 6.32 -2.41 4.41
C PHE A 64 6.64 -3.38 5.56
N PRO A 65 5.71 -3.72 6.48
CA PRO A 65 5.98 -4.74 7.49
C PRO A 65 6.35 -6.11 6.91
N LEU A 66 5.70 -6.51 5.82
CA LEU A 66 6.00 -7.77 5.12
C LEU A 66 7.40 -7.72 4.49
N LEU A 67 7.76 -6.66 3.77
CA LEU A 67 9.13 -6.47 3.26
C LEU A 67 10.17 -6.49 4.37
N LYS A 68 9.89 -5.85 5.50
CA LYS A 68 10.79 -5.84 6.67
C LYS A 68 10.96 -7.23 7.28
N ALA A 69 9.90 -8.04 7.28
CA ALA A 69 9.98 -9.43 7.77
C ALA A 69 10.74 -10.31 6.78
N LEU A 70 10.46 -10.19 5.49
CA LEU A 70 11.11 -10.96 4.42
C LEU A 70 12.58 -10.54 4.22
N SER A 71 12.97 -9.29 4.46
CA SER A 71 14.37 -8.86 4.36
C SER A 71 15.28 -9.47 5.43
N ARG A 72 14.69 -10.09 6.45
CA ARG A 72 15.41 -10.91 7.44
C ARG A 72 15.65 -12.35 6.97
N THR A 73 15.08 -12.72 5.82
CA THR A 73 15.35 -13.99 5.15
C THR A 73 16.43 -13.79 4.09
N ASP A 74 17.11 -14.85 3.66
CA ASP A 74 18.18 -14.81 2.64
C ASP A 74 17.64 -14.60 1.21
N ASP A 75 16.59 -13.78 1.03
CA ASP A 75 16.10 -13.38 -0.29
C ASP A 75 16.82 -12.08 -0.75
N PRO A 76 17.69 -12.16 -1.77
CA PRO A 76 18.42 -11.00 -2.28
C PRO A 76 17.52 -9.97 -2.96
N GLN A 77 16.39 -10.41 -3.53
CA GLN A 77 15.45 -9.55 -4.24
C GLN A 77 14.72 -8.63 -3.24
N VAL A 78 14.24 -9.20 -2.13
CA VAL A 78 13.57 -8.44 -1.07
C VAL A 78 14.51 -7.41 -0.46
N SER A 79 15.77 -7.80 -0.20
CA SER A 79 16.77 -6.91 0.38
C SER A 79 17.08 -5.69 -0.49
N LYS A 80 17.01 -5.86 -1.82
CA LYS A 80 17.19 -4.77 -2.78
C LYS A 80 15.99 -3.82 -2.76
N ILE A 81 14.79 -4.36 -2.92
CA ILE A 81 13.54 -3.58 -2.99
C ILE A 81 13.29 -2.82 -1.68
N PHE A 82 13.53 -3.46 -0.53
CA PHE A 82 13.37 -2.81 0.77
C PHE A 82 14.28 -1.58 0.93
N LYS A 83 15.50 -1.61 0.40
CA LYS A 83 16.41 -0.46 0.44
C LYS A 83 15.95 0.64 -0.52
N GLU A 84 15.56 0.28 -1.73
CA GLU A 84 15.11 1.20 -2.78
C GLU A 84 13.82 1.93 -2.35
N ASP A 85 12.82 1.20 -1.86
CA ASP A 85 11.53 1.78 -1.46
C ASP A 85 11.65 2.63 -0.18
N ILE A 86 12.51 2.26 0.78
CA ILE A 86 12.79 3.12 1.94
C ILE A 86 13.50 4.40 1.51
N LEU A 87 14.44 4.34 0.56
CA LEU A 87 15.12 5.53 0.03
C LEU A 87 14.11 6.48 -0.63
N ILE A 88 13.25 5.96 -1.50
CA ILE A 88 12.18 6.76 -2.15
C ILE A 88 11.25 7.36 -1.10
N PHE A 89 10.81 6.59 -0.11
CA PHE A 89 9.93 7.08 0.95
C PHE A 89 10.58 8.18 1.81
N LEU A 90 11.87 8.03 2.14
CA LEU A 90 12.62 9.04 2.91
C LEU A 90 12.89 10.31 2.09
N GLU A 91 13.12 10.20 0.79
CA GLU A 91 13.28 11.35 -0.10
C GLU A 91 11.99 12.14 -0.27
N LEU A 92 10.84 11.46 -0.39
CA LEU A 92 9.53 12.09 -0.49
C LEU A 92 9.12 12.81 0.80
N LYS A 93 9.50 12.30 1.97
CA LYS A 93 9.25 12.97 3.27
C LYS A 93 10.16 14.17 3.57
N ARG A 94 11.18 14.43 2.74
CA ARG A 94 12.18 15.48 3.00
C ARG A 94 11.93 16.77 2.22
N ASN A 95 10.90 16.79 1.37
CA ASN A 95 10.41 17.97 0.64
C ASN A 95 9.05 18.38 1.19
#